data_AF-A0A9E4JJH7-F1
#
_entry.id   AF-A0A9E4JJH7-F1
#
_cell.length_a   1.000
_cell.length_b   1.000
_cell.length_c   1.000
_cell.angle_alpha   90.00
_cell.angle_beta   90.00
_cell.angle_gamma   90.00
#
_symmetry.space_group_name_H-M   'P 1'
#
loop_
_entity.id
_entity.type
_entity.pdbx_description
1 polymer ?
#
loop_
_entity_poly.entity_id
_entity_poly.type
_entity_poly.pdbx_seq_one_letter_code
_entity_poly.pdbx_strand_id
1 'polypeptide(L)'
;MIVDYTKTEPKAEPEVELKSEVDVDYSHLKELLISKKWKEADEETARVMIKAAKQEQKGYLDLGDIEKVPCADLRTIDQLWVKYSNGKFGFSVQKKIYIQCGGKLDAKFPENEIMYQFSQRVGWQVNREWISYEKLTFDTSAPTGHLPVCRDCWLDWIVGIENMDYITKSPILNCSYLLDLFSRIPQFESEPKTRIQSIAEVTKKLSEEIGKKISRDL
;
A
#
# COMPACT_ATOMS: atom_id res chain seq x y z
N MET A 1 -4.78 -52.98 -7.43
CA MET A 1 -3.74 -52.05 -6.95
C MET A 1 -3.65 -50.91 -7.93
N ILE A 2 -4.16 -49.72 -7.58
CA ILE A 2 -3.87 -48.48 -8.30
C ILE A 2 -3.60 -47.44 -7.23
N VAL A 3 -2.44 -46.83 -7.35
CA VAL A 3 -1.73 -45.99 -6.38
C VAL A 3 -2.36 -44.60 -6.23
N ASP A 4 -2.19 -44.10 -5.02
CA ASP A 4 -2.65 -42.82 -4.48
C ASP A 4 -2.05 -41.62 -5.23
N TYR A 5 -2.90 -40.73 -5.74
CA TYR A 5 -2.49 -39.48 -6.36
C TYR A 5 -2.46 -38.39 -5.30
N THR A 6 -1.25 -38.15 -4.80
CA THR A 6 -0.76 -36.96 -4.06
C THR A 6 -1.79 -35.85 -3.83
N LYS A 7 -2.43 -35.89 -2.66
CA LYS A 7 -3.04 -34.72 -2.03
C LYS A 7 -1.92 -33.77 -1.62
N THR A 8 -1.58 -32.82 -2.49
CA THR A 8 -0.74 -31.68 -2.09
C THR A 8 -1.56 -30.81 -1.15
N GLU A 9 -1.24 -30.85 0.15
CA GLU A 9 -1.79 -29.91 1.11
C GLU A 9 -1.44 -28.47 0.69
N PRO A 10 -2.39 -27.52 0.77
CA PRO A 10 -2.10 -26.13 0.47
C PRO A 10 -1.07 -25.63 1.49
N LYS A 11 0.10 -25.23 0.98
CA LYS A 11 1.12 -24.55 1.77
C LYS A 11 0.48 -23.31 2.41
N ALA A 12 0.34 -23.32 3.73
CA ALA A 12 -0.22 -22.20 4.47
C ALA A 12 0.53 -20.91 4.08
N GLU A 13 -0.22 -19.91 3.62
CA GLU A 13 0.36 -18.62 3.28
C GLU A 13 0.99 -18.01 4.54
N PRO A 14 2.19 -17.41 4.44
CA PRO A 14 2.84 -16.81 5.60
C PRO A 14 1.93 -15.75 6.22
N GLU A 15 1.65 -15.91 7.51
CA GLU A 15 0.84 -14.97 8.28
C GLU A 15 1.58 -13.64 8.47
N VAL A 16 0.84 -12.52 8.50
CA VAL A 16 1.45 -11.21 8.78
C VAL A 16 1.75 -11.14 10.27
N GLU A 17 3.02 -10.92 10.60
CA GLU A 17 3.47 -10.73 11.97
C GLU A 17 3.06 -9.33 12.46
N LEU A 18 2.36 -9.27 13.59
CA LEU A 18 1.83 -8.01 14.14
C LEU A 18 2.87 -7.30 15.01
N LYS A 19 3.88 -6.69 14.37
CA LYS A 19 4.95 -5.98 15.09
C LYS A 19 4.53 -4.57 15.49
N SER A 20 4.99 -4.14 16.65
CA SER A 20 4.92 -2.76 17.12
C SER A 20 6.19 -2.43 17.91
N GLU A 21 6.73 -1.23 17.74
CA GLU A 21 7.82 -0.69 18.56
C GLU A 21 7.31 0.01 19.83
N VAL A 22 5.99 0.23 19.90
CA VAL A 22 5.32 0.99 20.97
C VAL A 22 4.11 0.25 21.55
N ASP A 23 4.11 -1.09 21.45
CA ASP A 23 3.11 -1.99 22.02
C ASP A 23 1.65 -1.68 21.62
N VAL A 24 1.46 -1.26 20.37
CA VAL A 24 0.14 -1.13 19.74
C VAL A 24 -0.36 -2.50 19.32
N ASP A 25 -1.59 -2.83 19.70
CA ASP A 25 -2.27 -4.06 19.27
C ASP A 25 -2.99 -3.82 17.93
N TYR A 26 -2.59 -4.59 16.92
CA TYR A 26 -3.13 -4.56 15.56
C TYR A 26 -4.13 -5.69 15.27
N SER A 27 -4.46 -6.51 16.26
CA SER A 27 -5.32 -7.68 16.08
C SER A 27 -6.72 -7.27 15.60
N HIS A 28 -7.27 -6.18 16.15
CA HIS A 28 -8.58 -5.69 15.74
C HIS A 28 -8.59 -5.19 14.29
N LEU A 29 -7.58 -4.41 13.88
CA LEU A 29 -7.40 -4.00 12.49
C LEU A 29 -7.33 -5.21 11.54
N LYS A 30 -6.55 -6.23 11.91
CA LYS A 30 -6.44 -7.48 11.15
C LYS A 30 -7.80 -8.18 10.99
N GLU A 31 -8.58 -8.30 12.07
CA GLU A 31 -9.92 -8.93 12.04
C GLU A 31 -10.89 -8.21 11.12
N LEU A 32 -10.90 -6.86 11.16
CA LEU A 32 -11.73 -6.03 10.29
C LEU A 32 -11.36 -6.22 8.82
N LEU A 33 -10.07 -6.26 8.53
CA LEU A 33 -9.54 -6.47 7.17
C LEU A 33 -9.84 -7.87 6.63
N ILE A 34 -9.67 -8.93 7.44
CA ILE A 34 -10.07 -10.30 7.09
C ILE A 34 -11.57 -10.35 6.77
N SER A 35 -12.37 -9.66 7.58
CA SER A 35 -13.83 -9.60 7.44
C SER A 35 -14.30 -8.64 6.35
N LYS A 36 -13.39 -7.98 5.63
CA LYS A 36 -13.68 -6.99 4.57
C LYS A 36 -14.58 -5.84 5.06
N LYS A 37 -14.49 -5.48 6.33
CA LYS A 37 -15.15 -4.32 6.92
C LYS A 37 -14.30 -3.08 6.68
N TRP A 38 -14.29 -2.62 5.42
CA TRP A 38 -13.31 -1.65 4.94
C TRP A 38 -13.43 -0.27 5.58
N LYS A 39 -14.65 0.18 5.89
CA LYS A 39 -14.88 1.47 6.55
C LYS A 39 -14.38 1.45 7.98
N GLU A 40 -14.75 0.43 8.73
CA GLU A 40 -14.32 0.23 10.11
C GLU A 40 -12.80 -0.01 10.18
N ALA A 41 -12.22 -0.71 9.20
CA ALA A 41 -10.77 -0.87 9.11
C ALA A 41 -10.05 0.46 8.85
N ASP A 42 -10.63 1.39 8.09
CA ASP A 42 -10.08 2.73 7.87
C ASP A 42 -10.10 3.57 9.16
N GLU A 43 -11.23 3.56 9.87
CA GLU A 43 -11.39 4.22 11.16
C GLU A 43 -10.43 3.65 12.21
N GLU A 44 -10.32 2.32 12.27
CA GLU A 44 -9.37 1.64 13.14
C GLU A 44 -7.92 1.96 12.78
N THR A 45 -7.61 2.10 11.49
CA THR A 45 -6.28 2.52 11.02
C THR A 45 -5.91 3.90 11.59
N ALA A 46 -6.83 4.87 11.55
CA ALA A 46 -6.62 6.18 12.16
C ALA A 46 -6.37 6.06 13.68
N ARG A 47 -7.19 5.26 14.38
CA ARG A 47 -7.07 5.04 15.82
C ARG A 47 -5.71 4.45 16.22
N VAL A 48 -5.26 3.40 15.54
CA VAL A 48 -3.97 2.76 15.87
C VAL A 48 -2.78 3.63 15.49
N MET A 49 -2.89 4.48 14.46
CA MET A 49 -1.87 5.47 14.14
C MET A 49 -1.78 6.57 15.20
N ILE A 50 -2.92 7.06 15.70
CA ILE A 50 -2.97 8.00 16.83
C ILE A 50 -2.28 7.41 18.06
N LYS A 51 -2.57 6.14 18.36
CA LYS A 51 -1.93 5.41 19.46
C LYS A 51 -0.42 5.26 19.24
N ALA A 52 0.00 4.89 18.02
CA ALA A 52 1.42 4.70 17.70
C ALA A 52 2.23 6.00 17.80
N ALA A 53 1.60 7.16 17.50
CA ALA A 53 2.20 8.48 17.68
C ALA A 53 2.11 9.02 19.13
N LYS A 54 1.51 8.26 20.06
CA LYS A 54 1.23 8.67 21.44
C LYS A 54 0.39 9.97 21.53
N GLN A 55 -0.59 10.09 20.64
CA GLN A 55 -1.46 11.26 20.51
C GLN A 55 -2.91 10.98 20.94
N GLU A 56 -3.16 9.98 21.78
CA GLU A 56 -4.52 9.58 22.16
C GLU A 56 -5.31 10.70 22.85
N GLN A 57 -4.64 11.57 23.62
CA GLN A 57 -5.28 12.73 24.24
C GLN A 57 -5.68 13.80 23.22
N LYS A 58 -4.91 13.93 22.13
CA LYS A 58 -5.15 14.89 21.05
C LYS A 58 -6.28 14.39 20.13
N GLY A 59 -6.31 13.08 19.88
CA GLY A 59 -7.36 12.43 19.09
C GLY A 59 -7.28 12.65 17.59
N TYR A 60 -6.24 13.34 17.10
CA TYR A 60 -5.92 13.51 15.69
C TYR A 60 -4.40 13.62 15.52
N LEU A 61 -3.92 13.45 14.29
CA LEU A 61 -2.51 13.58 13.97
C LEU A 61 -2.28 14.82 13.10
N ASP A 62 -1.36 15.67 13.54
CA ASP A 62 -0.76 16.63 12.62
C ASP A 62 0.47 16.02 11.93
N LEU A 63 1.10 16.84 11.12
CA LEU A 63 2.31 16.50 10.38
C LEU A 63 3.47 16.02 11.23
N GLY A 64 3.77 16.74 12.29
CA GLY A 64 4.86 16.39 13.20
C GLY A 64 4.53 15.16 14.02
N ASP A 65 3.25 14.84 14.21
CA ASP A 65 2.84 13.62 14.90
C ASP A 65 2.99 12.37 14.04
N ILE A 66 2.70 12.45 12.74
CA ILE A 66 2.88 11.30 11.83
C ILE A 66 4.35 10.91 11.69
N GLU A 67 5.27 11.89 11.74
CA GLU A 67 6.72 11.63 11.78
C GLU A 67 7.17 10.81 13.01
N LYS A 68 6.37 10.77 14.08
CA LYS A 68 6.66 10.03 15.32
C LYS A 68 6.15 8.59 15.28
N VAL A 69 5.33 8.21 14.30
CA VAL A 69 4.83 6.83 14.18
C VAL A 69 6.01 5.91 13.81
N PRO A 70 6.30 4.85 14.60
CA PRO A 70 7.46 4.01 14.33
C PRO A 70 7.34 3.20 13.02
N CYS A 71 8.50 2.72 12.57
CA CYS A 71 8.66 2.04 11.28
C CYS A 71 7.91 0.70 11.27
N ALA A 72 8.06 -0.08 12.34
CA ALA A 72 7.44 -1.39 12.45
C ALA A 72 5.91 -1.27 12.43
N ASP A 73 5.38 -0.27 13.14
CA ASP A 73 3.96 0.04 13.26
C ASP A 73 3.35 0.38 11.89
N LEU A 74 3.95 1.31 11.14
CA LEU A 74 3.52 1.64 9.76
C LEU A 74 3.60 0.42 8.83
N ARG A 75 4.65 -0.38 8.97
CA ARG A 75 4.83 -1.59 8.14
C ARG A 75 3.75 -2.63 8.44
N THR A 76 3.41 -2.85 9.71
CA THR A 76 2.35 -3.78 10.10
C THR A 76 1.02 -3.35 9.50
N ILE A 77 0.66 -2.07 9.62
CA ILE A 77 -0.57 -1.51 9.04
C ILE A 77 -0.59 -1.73 7.52
N ASP A 78 0.47 -1.35 6.80
CA ASP A 78 0.54 -1.49 5.35
C ASP A 78 0.45 -2.95 4.91
N GLN A 79 1.18 -3.87 5.56
CA GLN A 79 1.16 -5.29 5.23
C GLN A 79 -0.22 -5.92 5.43
N LEU A 80 -0.94 -5.51 6.47
CA LEU A 80 -2.32 -5.97 6.69
C LEU A 80 -3.23 -5.50 5.55
N TRP A 81 -3.20 -4.21 5.21
CA TRP A 81 -3.99 -3.66 4.10
C TRP A 81 -3.68 -4.34 2.78
N VAL A 82 -2.39 -4.47 2.43
CA VAL A 82 -1.93 -5.11 1.19
C VAL A 82 -2.37 -6.56 1.14
N LYS A 83 -2.17 -7.33 2.22
CA LYS A 83 -2.50 -8.76 2.23
C LYS A 83 -4.00 -9.00 2.03
N TYR A 84 -4.83 -8.39 2.87
CA TYR A 84 -6.26 -8.72 2.89
C TYR A 84 -7.06 -8.04 1.78
N SER A 85 -6.47 -7.06 1.08
CA SER A 85 -7.03 -6.48 -0.14
C SER A 85 -6.52 -7.11 -1.43
N ASN A 86 -5.70 -8.18 -1.36
CA ASN A 86 -5.04 -8.79 -2.50
C ASN A 86 -4.21 -7.78 -3.32
N GLY A 87 -3.42 -6.96 -2.62
CA GLY A 87 -2.53 -5.95 -3.20
C GLY A 87 -3.22 -4.69 -3.73
N LYS A 88 -4.52 -4.51 -3.46
CA LYS A 88 -5.31 -3.40 -3.99
C LYS A 88 -5.20 -2.12 -3.16
N PHE A 89 -5.09 -2.25 -1.85
CA PHE A 89 -5.09 -1.15 -0.87
C PHE A 89 -3.81 -1.18 -0.02
N GLY A 90 -3.48 -0.03 0.56
CA GLY A 90 -2.26 0.16 1.37
C GLY A 90 -1.51 1.44 0.99
N PHE A 91 -0.73 1.95 1.95
CA PHE A 91 0.11 3.14 1.77
C PHE A 91 1.21 2.91 0.74
N SER A 92 1.78 1.71 0.67
CA SER A 92 2.77 1.33 -0.35
C SER A 92 2.17 1.32 -1.76
N VAL A 93 0.89 0.95 -1.89
CA VAL A 93 0.14 1.01 -3.15
C VAL A 93 -0.11 2.46 -3.57
N GLN A 94 -0.56 3.31 -2.65
CA GLN A 94 -0.73 4.74 -2.88
C GLN A 94 0.59 5.40 -3.30
N LYS A 95 1.69 5.10 -2.61
CA LYS A 95 3.02 5.60 -2.97
C LYS A 95 3.40 5.25 -4.41
N LYS A 96 3.19 4.00 -4.83
CA LYS A 96 3.49 3.57 -6.20
C LYS A 96 2.69 4.38 -7.22
N ILE A 97 1.43 4.66 -6.94
CA ILE A 97 0.56 5.47 -7.80
C ILE A 97 1.05 6.93 -7.84
N TYR A 98 1.39 7.51 -6.69
CA TYR A 98 1.92 8.89 -6.61
C TYR A 98 3.17 9.08 -7.48
N ILE A 99 4.13 8.14 -7.41
CA ILE A 99 5.35 8.17 -8.24
C ILE A 99 5.01 8.04 -9.72
N GLN A 100 4.06 7.17 -10.07
CA GLN A 100 3.60 7.01 -11.46
C GLN A 100 2.91 8.27 -12.01
N CYS A 101 2.37 9.13 -11.15
CA CYS A 101 1.83 10.44 -11.51
C CYS A 101 2.92 11.53 -11.63
N GLY A 102 4.20 11.19 -11.49
CA GLY A 102 5.33 12.13 -11.56
C GLY A 102 5.74 12.71 -10.21
N GLY A 103 5.12 12.26 -9.12
CA GLY A 103 5.44 12.68 -7.77
C GLY A 103 6.88 12.35 -7.38
N LYS A 104 7.52 13.29 -6.66
CA LYS A 104 8.88 13.15 -6.14
C LYS A 104 8.83 12.91 -4.64
N LEU A 105 9.72 12.06 -4.14
CA LEU A 105 9.85 11.80 -2.71
C LEU A 105 10.90 12.73 -2.11
N ASP A 106 10.83 14.02 -2.39
CA ASP A 106 11.88 14.99 -2.03
C ASP A 106 11.46 15.95 -0.91
N ALA A 107 10.43 15.59 -0.13
CA ALA A 107 9.86 16.38 0.95
C ALA A 107 9.35 17.78 0.53
N LYS A 108 9.23 18.01 -0.79
CA LYS A 108 8.70 19.25 -1.36
C LYS A 108 7.25 19.07 -1.76
N PHE A 109 6.63 20.20 -2.10
CA PHE A 109 5.30 20.19 -2.64
C PHE A 109 5.23 19.46 -3.95
N PRO A 110 4.32 18.48 -4.08
CA PRO A 110 3.91 18.09 -5.40
C PRO A 110 3.30 19.31 -6.09
N GLU A 111 3.62 19.43 -7.37
CA GLU A 111 2.92 20.35 -8.25
C GLU A 111 1.42 20.03 -8.21
N ASN A 112 0.57 21.05 -8.27
CA ASN A 112 -0.89 20.89 -8.16
C ASN A 112 -1.44 19.84 -9.14
N GLU A 113 -0.86 19.76 -10.34
CA GLU A 113 -1.26 18.78 -11.35
C GLU A 113 -0.92 17.35 -10.94
N ILE A 114 0.25 17.11 -10.31
CA ILE A 114 0.62 15.78 -9.80
C ILE A 114 -0.38 15.31 -8.75
N MET A 115 -0.75 16.19 -7.81
CA MET A 115 -1.75 15.86 -6.79
C MET A 115 -3.12 15.59 -7.39
N TYR A 116 -3.52 16.38 -8.38
CA TYR A 116 -4.77 16.19 -9.10
C TYR A 116 -4.83 14.85 -9.86
N GLN A 117 -3.73 14.44 -10.48
CA GLN A 117 -3.64 13.15 -11.16
C GLN A 117 -3.66 11.99 -10.16
N PHE A 118 -2.95 12.14 -9.05
CA PHE A 118 -2.93 11.15 -7.97
C PHE A 118 -4.31 10.96 -7.34
N SER A 119 -4.95 12.05 -6.90
CA SER A 119 -6.25 12.04 -6.21
C SER A 119 -7.36 11.43 -7.06
N GLN A 120 -7.39 11.73 -8.36
CA GLN A 120 -8.32 11.08 -9.29
C GLN A 120 -8.03 9.59 -9.44
N ARG A 121 -6.76 9.20 -9.54
CA ARG A 121 -6.38 7.80 -9.77
C ARG A 121 -6.71 6.90 -8.59
N VAL A 122 -6.61 7.42 -7.37
CA VAL A 122 -7.05 6.71 -6.15
C VAL A 122 -8.54 6.93 -5.87
N GLY A 123 -9.25 7.76 -6.64
CA GLY A 123 -10.70 7.95 -6.51
C GLY A 123 -11.15 8.84 -5.36
N TRP A 124 -10.30 9.79 -4.92
CA TRP A 124 -10.65 10.77 -3.89
C TRP A 124 -11.24 12.06 -4.48
N GLN A 125 -11.13 12.24 -5.79
CA GLN A 125 -11.61 13.42 -6.50
C GLN A 125 -12.33 13.03 -7.79
N VAL A 126 -13.47 13.68 -8.06
CA VAL A 126 -14.24 13.56 -9.31
C VAL A 126 -14.55 14.96 -9.82
N ASN A 127 -14.34 15.23 -11.11
CA ASN A 127 -14.59 16.55 -11.72
C ASN A 127 -13.92 17.72 -10.98
N ARG A 128 -12.70 17.53 -10.46
CA ARG A 128 -11.97 18.50 -9.63
C ARG A 128 -12.58 18.79 -8.25
N GLU A 129 -13.57 18.03 -7.80
CA GLU A 129 -14.17 18.15 -6.47
C GLU A 129 -13.82 16.97 -5.56
N TRP A 130 -13.47 17.27 -4.31
CA TRP A 130 -13.17 16.25 -3.29
C TRP A 130 -14.43 15.51 -2.88
N ILE A 131 -14.32 14.19 -2.79
CA ILE A 131 -15.40 13.36 -2.26
C ILE A 131 -15.32 13.38 -0.73
N SER A 132 -16.41 13.75 -0.08
CA SER A 132 -16.53 13.66 1.38
C SER A 132 -16.37 12.21 1.84
N TYR A 133 -15.75 11.99 3.01
CA TYR A 133 -15.51 10.64 3.57
C TYR A 133 -16.73 9.70 3.50
N GLU A 134 -17.92 10.21 3.87
CA GLU A 134 -19.17 9.42 3.87
C GLU A 134 -19.63 8.96 2.48
N LYS A 135 -19.07 9.52 1.41
CA LYS A 135 -19.37 9.19 0.00
C LYS A 135 -18.27 8.34 -0.65
N LEU A 136 -17.22 7.98 0.08
CA LEU A 136 -16.18 7.08 -0.43
C LEU A 136 -16.71 5.66 -0.61
N THR A 137 -16.04 4.89 -1.46
CA THR A 137 -16.41 3.50 -1.76
C THR A 137 -15.63 2.55 -0.86
N PHE A 138 -16.29 1.96 0.13
CA PHE A 138 -15.68 1.04 1.11
C PHE A 138 -15.87 -0.42 0.71
N ASP A 139 -15.43 -0.77 -0.50
CA ASP A 139 -15.38 -2.14 -0.99
C ASP A 139 -14.33 -2.32 -2.10
N THR A 140 -14.18 -3.54 -2.60
CA THR A 140 -13.15 -3.89 -3.60
C THR A 140 -13.45 -3.38 -5.01
N SER A 141 -14.59 -2.74 -5.27
CA SER A 141 -14.89 -2.05 -6.53
C SER A 141 -14.18 -0.70 -6.64
N ALA A 142 -13.75 -0.11 -5.50
CA ALA A 142 -13.01 1.14 -5.47
C ALA A 142 -11.69 1.08 -6.28
N PRO A 143 -11.09 2.21 -6.69
CA PRO A 143 -9.82 2.21 -7.38
C PRO A 143 -8.67 1.60 -6.57
N THR A 144 -7.58 1.20 -7.24
CA THR A 144 -6.36 0.75 -6.55
C THR A 144 -5.77 1.91 -5.77
N GLY A 145 -5.36 1.67 -4.52
CA GLY A 145 -4.87 2.71 -3.60
C GLY A 145 -5.95 3.58 -2.95
N HIS A 146 -7.24 3.30 -3.16
CA HIS A 146 -8.33 4.10 -2.57
C HIS A 146 -8.29 4.14 -1.04
N LEU A 147 -7.91 3.03 -0.41
CA LEU A 147 -7.82 2.89 1.04
C LEU A 147 -6.39 2.49 1.47
N PRO A 148 -6.00 2.76 2.71
CA PRO A 148 -6.72 3.59 3.69
C PRO A 148 -6.71 5.08 3.33
N VAL A 149 -7.75 5.81 3.69
CA VAL A 149 -7.79 7.28 3.64
C VAL A 149 -7.20 7.88 4.90
N CYS A 150 -7.23 7.22 6.07
CA CYS A 150 -6.67 7.75 7.35
C CYS A 150 -7.37 9.04 7.81
N ARG A 151 -8.71 9.07 7.82
CA ARG A 151 -9.59 10.23 8.12
C ARG A 151 -9.01 11.31 9.06
N ASP A 152 -8.49 10.93 10.23
CA ASP A 152 -8.03 11.85 11.29
C ASP A 152 -6.52 12.21 11.21
N CYS A 153 -5.86 11.77 10.14
CA CYS A 153 -4.51 12.14 9.71
C CYS A 153 -4.53 13.28 8.66
N TRP A 154 -5.73 13.58 8.13
CA TRP A 154 -5.93 14.50 6.99
C TRP A 154 -7.04 15.54 7.22
N LEU A 155 -7.53 15.70 8.46
CA LEU A 155 -8.61 16.64 8.77
C LEU A 155 -8.26 18.10 8.43
N ASP A 156 -6.97 18.48 8.44
CA ASP A 156 -6.54 19.81 7.99
C ASP A 156 -6.66 20.02 6.47
N TRP A 157 -6.76 18.95 5.66
CA TRP A 157 -6.85 19.04 4.20
C TRP A 157 -8.29 19.13 3.69
N ILE A 158 -9.27 18.63 4.46
CA ILE A 158 -10.69 18.52 4.04
C ILE A 158 -11.53 19.73 4.50
N VAL A 159 -11.17 20.44 5.57
CA VAL A 159 -12.02 21.50 6.15
C VAL A 159 -11.47 22.93 5.90
N GLY A 160 -10.33 23.07 5.22
CA GLY A 160 -9.56 24.32 5.14
C GLY A 160 -9.55 25.08 3.81
N ILE A 161 -10.55 24.94 2.93
CA ILE A 161 -10.58 25.69 1.64
C ILE A 161 -11.12 27.12 1.82
N GLU A 162 -10.55 27.88 2.77
CA GLU A 162 -10.69 29.35 2.79
C GLU A 162 -9.36 30.07 3.05
N ASN A 163 -8.23 29.38 3.28
CA ASN A 163 -6.93 30.04 3.46
C ASN A 163 -5.81 29.37 2.65
N MET A 164 -5.46 30.02 1.54
CA MET A 164 -4.37 29.69 0.61
C MET A 164 -2.97 29.97 1.21
N ASP A 165 -2.62 29.38 2.36
CA ASP A 165 -1.24 29.46 2.88
C ASP A 165 -0.78 28.29 3.78
N TYR A 166 -1.63 27.29 4.05
CA TYR A 166 -1.32 26.23 5.03
C TYR A 166 -0.98 24.86 4.47
N ILE A 167 -0.98 24.70 3.16
CA ILE A 167 -0.56 23.45 2.54
C ILE A 167 0.95 23.57 2.38
N THR A 168 1.71 23.59 3.50
CA THR A 168 3.19 23.52 3.53
C THR A 168 3.83 22.17 3.87
N LYS A 169 3.07 21.16 4.32
CA LYS A 169 3.64 19.84 4.61
C LYS A 169 2.50 18.83 4.50
N SER A 170 2.68 17.73 3.78
CA SER A 170 1.76 16.58 3.81
C SER A 170 2.47 15.44 4.53
N PRO A 171 1.92 14.81 5.57
CA PRO A 171 2.68 13.90 6.42
C PRO A 171 2.96 12.57 5.74
N ILE A 172 2.12 12.19 4.78
CA ILE A 172 2.32 10.99 3.96
C ILE A 172 3.45 11.21 2.94
N LEU A 173 3.71 12.45 2.53
CA LEU A 173 4.80 12.83 1.64
C LEU A 173 6.06 13.31 2.38
N ASN A 174 5.91 13.77 3.63
CA ASN A 174 6.97 14.40 4.42
C ASN A 174 7.39 13.57 5.63
N CYS A 175 6.77 12.41 5.85
CA CYS A 175 7.44 11.38 6.62
C CYS A 175 8.71 11.00 5.86
N SER A 176 9.85 11.39 6.41
CA SER A 176 11.18 10.89 6.08
C SER A 176 11.22 9.35 5.99
N TYR A 177 10.20 8.66 6.51
CA TYR A 177 9.97 7.24 6.40
C TYR A 177 9.68 6.71 5.00
N LEU A 178 9.07 7.38 4.03
CA LEU A 178 8.96 6.73 2.69
C LEU A 178 10.29 6.76 1.90
N LEU A 179 11.32 7.41 2.42
CA LEU A 179 12.72 7.24 1.98
C LEU A 179 13.51 6.33 2.94
N ASP A 180 13.31 6.42 4.26
CA ASP A 180 14.01 5.61 5.29
C ASP A 180 13.46 4.17 5.46
N LEU A 181 12.17 3.94 5.20
CA LEU A 181 11.54 2.62 5.08
C LEU A 181 12.13 1.82 3.90
N PHE A 182 12.66 2.50 2.87
CA PHE A 182 13.25 1.85 1.69
C PHE A 182 14.77 1.66 1.78
N SER A 183 15.46 2.30 2.73
CA SER A 183 16.82 1.91 3.09
C SER A 183 16.84 0.72 4.09
N ARG A 184 15.70 0.41 4.74
CA ARG A 184 15.59 -0.57 5.84
C ARG A 184 14.66 -1.76 5.59
N ILE A 185 13.90 -1.80 4.48
CA ILE A 185 13.17 -3.01 4.04
C ILE A 185 14.13 -3.83 3.16
N PRO A 186 14.47 -5.09 3.51
CA PRO A 186 15.10 -5.98 2.54
C PRO A 186 14.14 -6.08 1.36
N GLN A 187 14.66 -5.84 0.14
CA GLN A 187 13.89 -5.96 -1.08
C GLN A 187 13.02 -7.22 -0.97
N PHE A 188 11.70 -7.06 -0.91
CA PHE A 188 10.83 -8.14 -1.32
C PHE A 188 11.07 -8.23 -2.81
N GLU A 189 12.10 -8.98 -3.18
CA GLU A 189 12.33 -9.41 -4.54
C GLU A 189 11.00 -10.00 -4.97
N SER A 190 10.34 -9.31 -5.90
CA SER A 190 9.51 -10.00 -6.88
C SER A 190 10.27 -11.27 -7.25
N GLU A 191 9.63 -12.43 -7.09
CA GLU A 191 10.12 -13.78 -7.34
C GLU A 191 11.47 -13.84 -8.09
N PRO A 192 12.44 -14.64 -7.61
CA PRO A 192 13.82 -14.53 -8.04
C PRO A 192 13.91 -14.55 -9.57
N LYS A 193 14.55 -13.51 -10.13
CA LYS A 193 14.81 -13.32 -11.58
C LYS A 193 15.36 -14.59 -12.26
N THR A 194 15.90 -15.52 -11.48
CA THR A 194 16.35 -16.85 -11.89
C THR A 194 15.25 -17.71 -12.52
N ARG A 195 13.97 -17.58 -12.12
CA ARG A 195 12.88 -18.38 -12.72
C ARG A 195 12.44 -17.86 -14.09
N ILE A 196 12.40 -16.54 -14.27
CA ILE A 196 12.06 -15.93 -15.58
C ILE A 196 13.24 -16.06 -16.55
N GLN A 197 14.47 -15.88 -16.09
CA GLN A 197 15.67 -16.13 -16.91
C GLN A 197 15.80 -17.60 -17.33
N SER A 198 15.54 -18.55 -16.42
CA SER A 198 15.57 -19.97 -16.77
C SER A 198 14.47 -20.37 -17.75
N ILE A 199 13.26 -19.80 -17.65
CA ILE A 199 12.18 -20.03 -18.63
C ILE A 199 12.57 -19.46 -20.00
N ALA A 200 13.14 -18.25 -20.06
CA ALA A 200 13.60 -17.62 -21.30
C ALA A 200 14.75 -18.40 -21.97
N GLU A 201 15.69 -18.94 -21.19
CA GLU A 201 16.78 -19.78 -21.71
C GLU A 201 16.28 -21.14 -22.19
N VAL A 202 15.34 -21.75 -21.48
CA VAL A 202 14.71 -23.02 -21.89
C VAL A 202 13.93 -22.84 -23.19
N THR A 203 13.14 -21.75 -23.33
CA THR A 203 12.39 -21.48 -24.56
C THR A 203 13.32 -21.17 -25.74
N LYS A 204 14.43 -20.47 -25.51
CA LYS A 204 15.45 -20.24 -26.54
C LYS A 204 16.15 -21.54 -26.98
N LYS A 205 16.52 -22.41 -26.04
CA LYS A 205 17.12 -23.71 -26.38
C LYS A 205 16.14 -24.59 -27.17
N LEU A 206 14.87 -24.62 -26.79
CA LEU A 206 13.84 -25.38 -27.51
C LEU A 206 13.68 -24.88 -28.95
N SER A 207 13.66 -23.57 -29.19
CA SER A 207 13.51 -23.02 -30.54
C SER A 207 14.70 -23.31 -31.45
N GLU A 208 15.92 -23.27 -30.90
CA GLU A 208 17.15 -23.64 -31.63
C GLU A 208 17.19 -25.14 -31.97
N GLU A 209 16.71 -26.00 -31.07
CA GLU A 209 16.69 -27.45 -31.27
C GLU A 209 15.62 -27.87 -32.29
N ILE A 210 14.44 -27.23 -32.24
CA ILE A 210 13.39 -27.38 -33.26
C ILE A 210 13.90 -26.93 -34.63
N GLY A 211 14.58 -25.78 -34.72
CA GLY A 211 15.15 -25.29 -35.97
C GLY A 211 16.20 -26.25 -36.57
N LYS A 212 17.07 -26.83 -35.74
CA LYS A 212 18.05 -27.85 -36.18
C LYS A 212 17.40 -29.16 -36.62
N LYS A 213 16.27 -29.53 -36.01
CA LYS A 213 15.53 -30.75 -36.38
C LYS A 213 14.81 -30.58 -37.71
N ILE A 214 14.14 -29.44 -37.92
CA ILE A 214 13.47 -29.11 -39.19
C ILE A 214 14.49 -29.01 -40.35
N SER A 215 15.70 -28.48 -40.10
CA SER A 215 16.76 -28.39 -41.12
C SER A 215 17.44 -29.73 -41.46
N ARG A 216 17.24 -30.79 -40.66
CA ARG A 216 17.78 -32.14 -40.94
C ARG A 216 16.78 -33.05 -41.66
N ASP A 217 15.50 -32.70 -41.63
CA ASP A 217 14.39 -33.45 -42.23
C ASP A 217 13.95 -32.86 -43.60
N LEU A 218 14.70 -31.86 -44.13
CA LEU A 218 14.62 -31.28 -45.48
C LEU A 218 15.86 -31.67 -46.28
#